data_AF-G6YF16-F1
#
_entry.id   AF-G6YF16-F1
#
_cell.length_a   1.000
_cell.length_b   1.000
_cell.length_c   1.000
_cell.angle_alpha   90.00
_cell.angle_beta   90.00
_cell.angle_gamma   90.00
#
_symmetry.space_group_name_H-M   'P 1'
#
loop_
_entity.id
_entity.type
_entity.pdbx_description
1 polymer ?
#
loop_
_entity_poly.entity_id
_entity_poly.type
_entity_poly.pdbx_seq_one_letter_code
_entity_poly.pdbx_strand_id
1 'polypeptide(L)' 'MDDDERDHARKVGEETSLASSLAAETGITLEQARELIALIGTNRNSLVREARLLMKRPRQPPR' A
#
# COMPACT_ATOMS: atom_id res chain seq x y z
N MET A 1 1.16 1.15 -30.34
CA MET A 1 2.02 1.13 -29.13
C MET A 1 1.15 1.69 -28.02
N ASP A 2 0.20 0.92 -27.48
CA ASP A 2 -0.87 1.50 -26.64
C ASP A 2 -1.51 0.49 -25.66
N ASP A 3 -0.85 -0.65 -25.40
CA ASP A 3 -1.39 -1.68 -24.49
C ASP A 3 -0.80 -1.55 -23.07
N ASP A 4 0.50 -1.28 -22.96
CA ASP A 4 1.20 -1.12 -21.67
C ASP A 4 0.71 0.05 -20.79
N GLU A 5 0.33 1.19 -21.40
CA GLU A 5 -0.15 2.37 -20.67
C GLU A 5 -1.50 2.11 -19.96
N ARG A 6 -2.38 1.34 -20.60
CA ARG A 6 -3.71 1.03 -20.05
C ARG A 6 -3.66 0.00 -18.93
N ASP A 7 -2.71 -0.93 -18.97
CA ASP A 7 -2.49 -1.87 -17.87
C ASP A 7 -1.91 -1.15 -16.65
N HIS A 8 -0.96 -0.22 -16.88
CA HIS A 8 -0.41 0.62 -15.81
C HIS A 8 -1.48 1.49 -15.13
N ALA A 9 -2.36 2.14 -15.90
CA ALA A 9 -3.41 2.97 -15.32
C ALA A 9 -4.42 2.18 -14.47
N ARG A 10 -4.73 0.93 -14.86
CA ARG A 10 -5.62 0.05 -14.08
C ARG A 10 -4.95 -0.41 -12.78
N LYS A 11 -3.70 -0.88 -12.86
CA LYS A 11 -2.92 -1.26 -11.68
C LYS A 11 -2.80 -0.13 -10.67
N VAL A 12 -2.49 1.08 -11.13
CA VAL A 12 -2.38 2.25 -10.24
C VAL A 12 -3.72 2.57 -9.55
N GLY A 13 -4.85 2.42 -10.24
CA GLY A 13 -6.18 2.59 -9.64
C GLY A 13 -6.51 1.55 -8.57
N GLU A 14 -6.15 0.29 -8.82
CA GLU A 14 -6.33 -0.82 -7.88
C GLU A 14 -5.41 -0.67 -6.66
N GLU A 15 -4.14 -0.34 -6.86
CA GLU A 15 -3.17 -0.07 -5.80
C GLU A 15 -3.63 1.08 -4.90
N THR A 16 -4.20 2.13 -5.47
CA THR A 16 -4.68 3.29 -4.69
C THR A 16 -5.91 2.94 -3.87
N SER A 17 -6.83 2.13 -4.42
CA SER A 17 -8.00 1.64 -3.68
C SER A 17 -7.62 0.69 -2.54
N LEU A 18 -6.62 -0.17 -2.80
CA LEU A 18 -6.10 -1.12 -1.82
C LEU A 18 -5.33 -0.39 -0.71
N ALA A 19 -4.53 0.63 -1.06
CA ALA A 19 -3.84 1.49 -0.11
C ALA A 19 -4.80 2.24 0.81
N SER A 20 -5.87 2.83 0.25
CA SER A 20 -6.91 3.52 1.02
C SER A 20 -7.65 2.58 1.98
N SER A 21 -8.01 1.39 1.49
CA SER A 21 -8.65 0.35 2.32
C SER A 21 -7.74 -0.12 3.45
N LEU A 22 -6.44 -0.27 3.19
CA LEU A 22 -5.46 -0.65 4.21
C LEU A 22 -5.28 0.45 5.25
N ALA A 23 -5.16 1.70 4.82
CA ALA A 23 -5.04 2.86 5.69
C ALA A 23 -6.26 2.96 6.63
N ALA A 24 -7.47 2.77 6.10
CA ALA A 24 -8.70 2.79 6.89
C ALA A 24 -8.79 1.59 7.86
N GLU A 25 -8.40 0.39 7.44
CA GLU A 25 -8.53 -0.83 8.25
C GLU A 25 -7.43 -0.94 9.33
N THR A 26 -6.25 -0.41 9.07
CA THR A 26 -5.08 -0.57 9.94
C THR A 26 -4.67 0.73 10.62
N GLY A 27 -5.19 1.88 10.20
CA GLY A 27 -4.88 3.21 10.76
C GLY A 27 -3.53 3.79 10.33
N ILE A 28 -2.86 3.19 9.34
CA ILE A 28 -1.61 3.73 8.76
C ILE A 28 -1.92 4.80 7.71
N THR A 29 -0.92 5.57 7.28
CA THR A 29 -1.08 6.57 6.21
C THR A 29 -1.15 5.94 4.82
N LEU A 30 -1.74 6.65 3.85
CA LEU A 30 -1.82 6.21 2.47
C LEU A 30 -0.44 5.94 1.85
N GLU A 31 0.55 6.75 2.22
CA GLU A 31 1.95 6.59 1.78
C GLU A 31 2.55 5.29 2.32
N GLN A 32 2.36 5.01 3.62
CA GLN A 32 2.80 3.75 4.22
C GLN A 32 2.09 2.54 3.61
N ALA A 33 0.80 2.67 3.28
CA ALA A 33 0.07 1.60 2.61
C ALA A 33 0.58 1.36 1.18
N ARG A 34 0.91 2.42 0.43
CA ARG A 34 1.54 2.33 -0.89
C ARG A 34 2.94 1.71 -0.82
N GLU A 35 3.76 2.11 0.15
CA GLU A 35 5.08 1.48 0.37
C GLU A 35 4.94 0.00 0.69
N LEU A 36 3.98 -0.39 1.53
CA LEU A 36 3.72 -1.81 1.84
C LEU A 36 3.28 -2.59 0.60
N ILE A 37 2.42 -2.01 -0.23
CA ILE A 37 1.98 -2.61 -1.50
C ILE A 37 3.15 -2.75 -2.47
N ALA A 38 4.03 -1.75 -2.55
CA ALA A 38 5.24 -1.82 -3.38
C ALA A 38 6.28 -2.82 -2.86
N LEU A 39 6.41 -2.97 -1.54
CA LEU A 39 7.40 -3.86 -0.90
C LEU A 39 6.96 -5.33 -0.86
N ILE A 40 5.67 -5.59 -0.62
CA ILE A 40 5.13 -6.94 -0.34
C ILE A 40 4.20 -7.42 -1.46
N GLY A 41 3.70 -6.50 -2.30
CA GLY A 41 2.71 -6.76 -3.34
C GLY A 41 1.28 -6.49 -2.85
N THR A 42 0.29 -6.94 -3.61
CA THR A 42 -1.14 -6.69 -3.38
C THR A 42 -1.80 -7.67 -2.40
N ASN A 43 -1.02 -8.49 -1.68
CA ASN A 43 -1.56 -9.53 -0.81
C ASN A 43 -2.05 -8.96 0.54
N ARG A 44 -3.37 -8.80 0.65
CA ARG A 44 -4.06 -8.15 1.79
C ARG A 44 -3.70 -8.74 3.17
N ASN A 45 -3.52 -10.06 3.28
CA ASN A 45 -3.22 -10.70 4.57
C ASN A 45 -1.83 -10.29 5.09
N SER A 46 -0.83 -10.32 4.21
CA SER A 46 0.53 -9.87 4.51
C SER A 46 0.56 -8.37 4.80
N LEU A 47 -0.16 -7.57 4.00
CA LEU A 47 -0.23 -6.12 4.17
C LEU A 47 -0.83 -5.71 5.52
N VAL A 48 -1.95 -6.31 5.94
CA VAL A 48 -2.59 -6.01 7.23
C VAL A 48 -1.69 -6.40 8.41
N ARG A 49 -1.01 -7.54 8.30
CA ARG A 49 -0.08 -8.01 9.33
C ARG A 49 1.11 -7.05 9.47
N GLU A 50 1.69 -6.64 8.35
CA GLU A 50 2.82 -5.71 8.34
C GLU A 50 2.41 -4.30 8.77
N ALA A 51 1.24 -3.81 8.35
CA ALA A 51 0.68 -2.53 8.79
C ALA A 51 0.46 -2.48 10.31
N ARG A 52 -0.06 -3.56 10.91
CA ARG A 52 -0.18 -3.67 12.38
C ARG A 52 1.18 -3.70 13.08
N LEU A 53 2.19 -4.31 12.47
CA LEU A 53 3.57 -4.28 12.95
C LEU A 53 4.17 -2.86 12.83
N LEU A 54 3.85 -2.15 11.75
CA LEU A 54 4.25 -0.76 11.50
C LEU A 54 3.71 0.18 12.58
N MET A 55 2.46 -0.01 13.01
CA MET A 55 1.89 0.76 14.13
C MET A 55 2.63 0.53 15.45
N LYS A 56 3.07 -0.71 15.72
CA LYS A 56 3.82 -1.03 16.94
C LYS A 56 5.23 -0.45 16.94
N ARG A 57 5.72 -0.02 15.79
CA ARG A 57 7.08 0.45 15.59
C ARG A 57 7.01 1.66 14.67
N PRO A 58 6.70 2.86 15.21
CA PRO A 58 6.69 4.07 14.40
C PRO A 58 8.06 4.17 13.74
N ARG A 59 8.13 3.87 12.45
CA ARG A 59 9.33 4.13 11.65
C ARG A 59 9.46 5.64 11.70
N GLN A 60 10.46 6.08 12.45
CA GLN A 60 10.83 7.48 12.57
C GLN A 60 10.93 8.07 11.16
N PRO A 61 10.37 9.26 10.91
CA PRO A 61 10.61 9.95 9.65
C PRO A 61 12.11 10.20 9.51
N PRO A 62 12.67 10.12 8.29
CA PRO A 62 14.06 10.52 8.07
C PRO A 62 14.20 11.99 8.47
N ARG A 63 15.17 12.24 9.36
CA ARG A 63 15.50 13.54 9.93
C ARG A 63 16.31 14.39 8.94
#